data_AF-A0A534HMY7-F1
#
_entry.id   AF-A0A534HMY7-F1
#
_cell.length_a   1.000
_cell.length_b   1.000
_cell.length_c   1.000
_cell.angle_alpha   90.00
_cell.angle_beta   90.00
_cell.angle_gamma   90.00
#
_symmetry.space_group_name_H-M   'P 1'
#
loop_
_entity.id
_entity.type
_entity.pdbx_description
1 polymer ?
#
loop_
_entity_poly.entity_id
_entity_poly.type
_entity_poly.pdbx_seq_one_letter_code
_entity_poly.pdbx_strand_id
1 'polypeptide(L)' 'MNRCPECGWEIDPEAEMCPNCGAFLADYDDMEPSEG' A
#
# COMPACT_ATOMS: atom_id res chain seq x y z
N MET A 1 -2.73 -3.28 8.53
CA MET A 1 -1.82 -2.14 8.77
C MET A 1 -0.66 -2.31 7.83
N ASN A 2 -0.67 -1.60 6.71
CA ASN A 2 0.44 -1.61 5.76
C ASN A 2 1.41 -0.49 6.15
N ARG A 3 2.71 -0.74 6.02
CA ARG A 3 3.75 0.26 6.26
C ARG A 3 4.61 0.38 5.01
N CYS A 4 5.02 1.60 4.71
CA CYS A 4 5.90 1.88 3.59
C CYS A 4 7.22 1.11 3.78
N PRO A 5 7.64 0.27 2.80
CA PRO A 5 8.88 -0.49 2.91
C PRO A 5 10.13 0.41 2.88
N GLU A 6 10.02 1.62 2.32
CA GLU A 6 11.15 2.55 2.19
C GLU A 6 11.41 3.37 3.47
N CYS A 7 10.35 3.83 4.15
CA CYS A 7 10.49 4.73 5.31
C CYS A 7 9.83 4.24 6.60
N GLY A 8 9.05 3.15 6.55
CA GLY A 8 8.35 2.60 7.69
C GLY A 8 7.09 3.36 8.14
N TRP A 9 6.68 4.39 7.40
CA TRP A 9 5.45 5.15 7.68
C TRP A 9 4.20 4.30 7.50
N GLU A 10 3.17 4.53 8.30
CA GLU A 10 1.89 3.84 8.17
C GLU A 10 1.14 4.33 6.94
N ILE A 11 0.74 3.40 6.08
CA ILE A 11 0.11 3.69 4.79
C ILE A 11 -1.23 2.95 4.71
N ASP A 12 -2.20 3.60 4.07
CA ASP A 12 -3.46 2.96 3.73
C ASP A 12 -3.23 1.83 2.70
N PRO A 13 -4.01 0.75 2.77
CA PRO A 13 -3.92 -0.35 1.82
C PRO A 13 -4.25 0.08 0.38
N GLU A 14 -5.09 1.12 0.24
CA GLU A 14 -5.48 1.71 -1.05
C GLU A 14 -4.50 2.80 -1.53
N ALA A 15 -3.47 3.15 -0.75
CA ALA A 15 -2.54 4.21 -1.12
C ALA A 15 -1.57 3.75 -2.22
N GLU A 16 -1.62 4.40 -3.39
CA GLU A 16 -0.69 4.15 -4.50
C GLU A 16 0.73 4.70 -4.23
N MET A 17 0.84 5.68 -3.33
CA MET A 17 2.10 6.36 -3.00
C MET A 17 2.16 6.72 -1.52
N CYS A 18 3.35 6.60 -0.92
CA CYS A 18 3.56 6.97 0.47
C CYS A 18 3.52 8.50 0.63
N PRO A 19 2.62 9.06 1.45
CA PRO A 19 2.52 10.51 1.64
C PRO A 19 3.70 11.11 2.41
N ASN A 20 4.48 10.28 3.12
CA ASN A 20 5.62 10.74 3.91
C ASN A 20 6.92 10.84 3.09
N CYS A 21 7.22 9.86 2.24
CA CYS A 21 8.47 9.83 1.48
C CYS A 21 8.29 9.91 -0.05
N GLY A 22 7.08 9.75 -0.57
CA GLY A 22 6.80 9.75 -2.02
C GLY A 22 7.11 8.44 -2.73
N ALA A 23 7.41 7.35 -2.01
CA ALA A 23 7.65 6.04 -2.62
C ALA A 23 6.36 5.48 -3.23
N PHE A 24 6.44 4.91 -4.44
CA PHE A 24 5.32 4.21 -5.08
C PHE A 24 5.08 2.86 -4.39
N LEU A 25 3.81 2.55 -4.12
CA LEU A 25 3.35 1.40 -3.35
C LEU A 25 2.64 0.35 -4.22
N ALA A 26 2.84 0.42 -5.54
CA ALA A 26 2.11 -0.30 -6.59
C ALA A 26 1.58 -1.68 -6.17
N ASP A 27 0.24 -1.69 -6.05
CA ASP A 27 -0.71 -2.78 -6.27
C ASP A 27 -0.60 -4.03 -5.38
N TYR A 28 -1.35 -4.02 -4.28
CA TYR A 28 -1.80 -5.23 -3.58
C TYR A 28 -3.33 -5.31 -3.47
N ASP A 29 -4.07 -4.36 -4.07
CA ASP A 29 -5.53 -4.25 -3.91
C ASP A 29 -6.33 -4.94 -5.04
N ASP A 30 -5.70 -5.37 -6.14
CA ASP A 30 -6.32 -6.29 -7.11
C ASP A 30 -6.18 -7.76 -6.69
N MET A 31 -6.41 -8.04 -5.41
CA MET A 31 -6.75 -9.37 -4.93
C MET A 31 -7.94 -9.23 -3.98
N GLU A 32 -9.04 -8.65 -4.49
CA GLU A 32 -10.37 -9.05 -4.00
C GLU A 32 -10.39 -10.58 -4.03
N PRO A 33 -10.45 -11.27 -2.88
CA PRO A 33 -10.57 -12.71 -2.88
C PRO A 33 -11.86 -13.02 -3.62
N SER A 34 -11.72 -13.50 -4.85
CA SER A 34 -12.81 -14.05 -5.63
C SER A 34 -13.45 -15.13 -4.77
N GLU A 35 -14.57 -14.79 -4.13
CA GLU A 35 -15.41 -15.73 -3.42
C GLU A 35 -15.87 -16.78 -4.44
N GLY A 36 -15.40 -18.02 -4.26
CA GLY A 36 -15.74 -19.19 -5.08
C GLY A 36 -15.70 -20.45 -4.26
#